data_AF-A0A7X3AQZ1-F1
#
_entry.id   AF-A0A7X3AQZ1-F1
#
_cell.length_a   1.000
_cell.length_b   1.000
_cell.length_c   1.000
_cell.angle_alpha   90.00
_cell.angle_beta   90.00
_cell.angle_gamma   90.00
#
_symmetry.space_group_name_H-M   'P 1'
#
loop_
_entity.id
_entity.type
_entity.pdbx_description
1 polymer ?
#
loop_
_entity_poly.entity_id
_entity_poly.type
_entity_poly.pdbx_seq_one_letter_code
_entity_poly.pdbx_strand_id
1 'polypeptide(L)'
;MKINEVEALVGITRKNIRFYEAEGLLSPRRNSQNGYRDYGETEVEVLRRIKLLRKLGLPLEEIRQMQHGAYTVGDGMRRHLVSLERERQNLEAAIRFCGTLTDRRERLEELDAQSLLDRMAQMEQEGTTFMNKQKQDTRRRRFVAPIVVAIVMSVLMAGLIWLFLWAFEVDPAGAPPLPVLALFVAIPAAVVVGVVIALVQRVREIERGEEDDARNY
;
A
#
# COMPACT_ATOMS: atom_id res chain seq x y z
N MET A 1 -27.43 4.75 7.30
CA MET A 1 -27.07 3.94 6.11
C MET A 1 -25.98 2.95 6.46
N LYS A 2 -25.98 1.76 5.84
CA LYS A 2 -24.88 0.79 5.95
C LYS A 2 -23.73 1.18 5.03
N ILE A 3 -22.53 0.69 5.34
CA ILE A 3 -21.31 1.02 4.57
C ILE A 3 -21.41 0.68 3.07
N ASN A 4 -22.13 -0.39 2.69
CA ASN A 4 -22.33 -0.74 1.27
C ASN A 4 -23.17 0.31 0.53
N GLU A 5 -24.16 0.90 1.20
CA GLU A 5 -25.02 1.94 0.63
C GLU A 5 -24.23 3.25 0.48
N VAL A 6 -23.38 3.57 1.46
CA VAL A 6 -22.48 4.73 1.41
C VAL A 6 -21.44 4.58 0.30
N GLU A 7 -20.87 3.38 0.14
CA GLU A 7 -19.96 3.08 -0.97
C GLU A 7 -20.61 3.34 -2.32
N ALA A 8 -21.83 2.85 -2.54
CA ALA A 8 -22.59 3.11 -3.77
C ALA A 8 -22.92 4.59 -3.95
N LEU A 9 -23.27 5.30 -2.87
CA LEU A 9 -23.69 6.70 -2.92
C LEU A 9 -22.52 7.67 -3.18
N VAL A 10 -21.40 7.49 -2.47
CA VAL A 10 -20.25 8.40 -2.53
C VAL A 10 -19.23 7.93 -3.56
N GLY A 11 -19.25 6.66 -3.94
CA GLY A 11 -18.26 6.05 -4.82
C GLY A 11 -16.87 6.04 -4.18
N ILE A 12 -16.81 5.67 -2.89
CA ILE A 12 -15.59 5.43 -2.12
C ILE A 12 -15.68 4.00 -1.62
N THR A 13 -14.62 3.21 -1.81
CA THR A 13 -14.65 1.80 -1.44
C THR A 13 -14.86 1.61 0.06
N ARG A 14 -15.48 0.50 0.46
CA ARG A 14 -15.63 0.15 1.88
C ARG A 14 -14.29 0.11 2.63
N LYS A 15 -13.22 -0.30 1.95
CA LYS A 15 -11.86 -0.29 2.48
C LYS A 15 -11.42 1.14 2.81
N ASN A 16 -11.56 2.07 1.86
CA ASN A 16 -11.21 3.48 2.06
C ASN A 16 -12.07 4.15 3.14
N ILE A 17 -13.37 3.84 3.21
CA ILE A 17 -14.24 4.37 4.28
C ILE A 17 -13.73 3.92 5.67
N ARG A 18 -13.39 2.64 5.84
CA ARG A 18 -12.82 2.11 7.09
C ARG A 18 -11.44 2.70 7.39
N PHE A 19 -10.65 2.95 6.36
CA PHE A 19 -9.37 3.62 6.49
C PHE A 19 -9.54 5.06 7.01
N TYR A 20 -10.47 5.83 6.45
CA TYR A 20 -10.77 7.18 6.95
C TYR A 20 -11.31 7.17 8.38
N GLU A 21 -12.07 6.15 8.79
CA GLU A 21 -12.42 5.97 10.21
C GLU A 21 -11.19 5.71 11.09
N ALA A 22 -10.29 4.82 10.66
CA ALA A 22 -9.09 4.48 11.41
C ALA A 22 -8.14 5.68 11.54
N GLU A 23 -8.08 6.53 10.51
CA GLU A 23 -7.35 7.80 10.50
C GLU A 23 -8.08 8.94 11.24
N GLY A 24 -9.24 8.67 11.85
CA GLY A 24 -10.00 9.65 12.63
C GLY A 24 -10.68 10.75 11.81
N LEU A 25 -10.72 10.62 10.48
CA LEU A 25 -11.38 11.58 9.57
C LEU A 25 -12.90 11.39 9.50
N LEU A 26 -13.39 10.24 9.99
CA LEU A 26 -14.80 9.89 10.02
C LEU A 26 -15.12 9.18 11.33
N SER A 27 -16.24 9.52 11.97
CA SER A 27 -16.68 8.91 13.23
C SER A 27 -18.17 8.57 13.19
N PRO A 28 -18.57 7.53 12.43
CA PRO A 28 -19.98 7.15 12.33
C PRO A 28 -20.50 6.68 13.69
N ARG A 29 -21.78 6.95 13.94
CA ARG A 29 -22.46 6.43 15.12
C ARG A 29 -22.56 4.91 15.05
N ARG A 30 -22.64 4.25 16.20
CA ARG A 30 -23.00 2.84 16.28
C ARG A 30 -24.47 2.73 16.66
N ASN A 31 -25.21 1.90 15.95
CA ASN A 31 -26.59 1.62 16.27
C ASN A 31 -26.65 0.88 17.62
N SER A 32 -27.45 1.40 18.56
CA SER A 32 -27.56 0.90 19.92
C SER A 32 -28.18 -0.49 20.03
N GLN A 33 -28.93 -0.94 19.02
CA GLN A 33 -29.66 -2.22 19.04
C GLN A 33 -28.81 -3.39 18.54
N ASN A 34 -27.86 -3.15 17.63
CA ASN A 34 -27.11 -4.23 16.97
C ASN A 34 -25.60 -3.98 16.88
N GLY A 35 -25.11 -2.85 17.39
CA GLY A 35 -23.69 -2.50 17.43
C GLY A 35 -23.05 -2.20 16.08
N TYR A 36 -23.79 -2.28 14.96
CA TYR A 36 -23.27 -1.97 13.63
C TYR A 36 -23.07 -0.47 13.44
N ARG A 37 -22.14 -0.12 12.55
CA ARG A 37 -21.92 1.26 12.11
C ARG A 37 -23.13 1.77 11.34
N ASP A 38 -23.55 2.98 11.68
CA ASP A 38 -24.60 3.70 10.98
C ASP A 38 -24.04 5.05 10.51
N TYR A 39 -24.07 5.24 9.20
CA TYR A 39 -23.58 6.44 8.53
C TYR A 39 -24.80 7.30 8.20
N GLY A 40 -24.88 8.49 8.79
CA GLY A 40 -25.89 9.47 8.47
C GLY A 40 -25.46 10.39 7.33
N GLU A 41 -26.32 11.35 7.02
CA GLU A 41 -26.05 12.38 6.00
C GLU A 41 -24.79 13.20 6.31
N THR A 42 -24.47 13.39 7.60
CA THR A 42 -23.27 14.11 8.02
C THR A 42 -22.00 13.37 7.62
N GLU A 43 -21.93 12.05 7.86
CA GLU A 43 -20.79 11.22 7.46
C GLU A 43 -20.65 11.16 5.94
N VAL A 44 -21.77 11.06 5.21
CA VAL A 44 -21.78 11.08 3.75
C VAL A 44 -21.19 12.39 3.22
N GLU A 45 -21.57 13.52 3.81
CA GLU A 45 -21.08 14.83 3.40
C GLU A 45 -19.58 15.03 3.73
N VAL A 46 -19.12 14.52 4.86
CA VAL A 46 -17.69 14.46 5.19
C VAL A 46 -16.92 13.65 4.15
N LEU A 47 -17.43 12.47 3.77
CA LEU A 47 -16.83 11.62 2.76
C LEU A 47 -16.77 12.30 1.38
N ARG A 48 -17.80 13.06 0.99
CA ARG A 48 -17.78 13.85 -0.26
C ARG A 48 -16.67 14.91 -0.24
N ARG A 49 -16.48 15.61 0.88
CA ARG A 49 -15.41 16.61 1.05
C ARG A 49 -14.03 15.98 1.00
N ILE A 50 -13.84 14.86 1.72
CA ILE A 50 -12.59 14.09 1.67
C ILE A 50 -12.31 13.67 0.22
N LYS A 51 -13.30 13.09 -0.48
CA LYS A 51 -13.16 12.69 -1.88
C LYS A 51 -12.74 13.86 -2.77
N LEU A 52 -13.39 15.01 -2.67
CA LEU A 52 -13.05 16.22 -3.42
C LEU A 52 -11.59 16.63 -3.20
N LEU A 53 -11.18 16.77 -1.94
CA LEU A 53 -9.83 17.24 -1.60
C LEU A 53 -8.76 16.21 -2.01
N ARG A 54 -9.07 14.91 -1.89
CA ARG A 54 -8.22 13.83 -2.40
C ARG A 54 -8.13 13.83 -3.92
N LYS A 55 -9.21 14.11 -4.66
CA LYS A 55 -9.18 14.31 -6.12
C LYS A 55 -8.22 15.43 -6.52
N LEU A 56 -8.16 16.49 -5.71
CA LEU A 56 -7.27 17.63 -5.93
C LEU A 56 -5.82 17.34 -5.52
N GLY A 57 -5.52 16.18 -4.94
CA GLY A 57 -4.18 15.76 -4.58
C GLY A 57 -3.73 16.17 -3.17
N LEU A 58 -4.65 16.62 -2.31
CA LEU A 58 -4.28 16.99 -0.94
C LEU A 58 -3.99 15.73 -0.09
N PRO A 59 -2.97 15.77 0.78
CA PRO A 59 -2.72 14.72 1.75
C PRO A 59 -3.80 14.71 2.84
N LEU A 60 -4.03 13.54 3.45
CA LEU A 60 -5.05 13.40 4.50
C LEU A 60 -4.79 14.28 5.73
N GLU A 61 -3.53 14.53 6.05
CA GLU A 61 -3.15 15.40 7.16
C GLU A 61 -3.63 16.85 6.94
N GLU A 62 -3.55 17.36 5.70
CA GLU A 62 -4.07 18.70 5.39
C GLU A 62 -5.60 18.74 5.52
N ILE A 63 -6.28 17.68 5.08
CA ILE A 63 -7.74 17.54 5.23
C ILE A 63 -8.12 17.50 6.71
N ARG A 64 -7.38 16.76 7.53
CA ARG A 64 -7.56 16.67 8.97
C ARG A 64 -7.42 18.05 9.61
N GLN A 65 -6.36 18.78 9.30
CA GLN A 65 -6.12 20.10 9.89
C GLN A 65 -7.22 21.11 9.50
N MET A 66 -7.74 21.06 8.27
CA MET A 66 -8.91 21.84 7.86
C MET A 66 -10.19 21.44 8.60
N GLN A 67 -10.43 20.14 8.83
CA GLN A 67 -11.58 19.67 9.60
C GLN A 67 -11.54 20.14 11.07
N HIS A 68 -10.35 20.23 11.66
CA HIS A 68 -10.14 20.73 13.02
C HIS A 68 -10.13 22.26 13.11
N GLY A 69 -10.28 22.97 11.99
CA GLY A 69 -10.28 24.43 11.96
C GLY A 69 -8.92 25.09 12.19
N ALA A 70 -7.82 24.34 12.04
CA ALA A 70 -6.47 24.90 12.17
C ALA A 70 -6.17 25.97 11.10
N TYR A 71 -6.79 25.84 9.92
CA TYR A 71 -6.82 26.85 8.87
C TYR A 71 -7.99 26.59 7.92
N THR A 72 -8.29 27.57 7.06
CA THR A 72 -9.41 27.50 6.12
C THR A 72 -9.08 26.68 4.88
N VAL A 73 -10.11 26.26 4.14
CA VAL A 73 -9.91 25.65 2.81
C VAL A 73 -9.09 26.55 1.90
N GLY A 74 -9.29 27.87 1.95
CA GLY A 74 -8.53 28.83 1.16
C GLY A 74 -7.03 28.81 1.49
N ASP A 75 -6.66 28.71 2.76
CA ASP A 75 -5.26 28.65 3.19
C ASP A 75 -4.59 27.36 2.74
N GLY A 76 -5.29 26.22 2.87
CA GLY A 76 -4.84 24.93 2.37
C GLY A 76 -4.63 24.95 0.85
N MET A 77 -5.59 25.51 0.10
CA MET A 77 -5.48 25.61 -1.36
C MET A 77 -4.34 26.54 -1.80
N ARG A 78 -4.09 27.66 -1.12
CA ARG A 78 -2.95 28.52 -1.45
C ARG A 78 -1.62 27.79 -1.32
N ARG A 79 -1.44 27.02 -0.25
CA ARG A 79 -0.23 26.20 -0.05
C ARG A 79 -0.12 25.09 -1.10
N HIS A 80 -1.24 24.42 -1.39
CA HIS A 80 -1.28 23.38 -2.41
C HIS A 80 -0.98 23.92 -3.82
N LEU A 81 -1.48 25.11 -4.17
CA LEU A 81 -1.19 25.78 -5.44
C LEU A 81 0.31 26.06 -5.60
N VAL A 82 1.00 26.49 -4.54
CA VAL A 82 2.46 26.67 -4.58
C VAL A 82 3.17 25.34 -4.86
N SER A 83 2.69 24.23 -4.27
CA SER A 83 3.24 22.89 -4.56
C SER A 83 3.01 22.47 -6.01
N LEU A 84 1.78 22.63 -6.52
CA LEU A 84 1.42 22.28 -7.90
C LEU A 84 2.22 23.10 -8.91
N GLU A 85 2.45 24.38 -8.64
CA GLU A 85 3.25 25.25 -9.49
C GLU A 85 4.72 24.82 -9.55
N ARG A 86 5.29 24.40 -8.40
CA ARG A 86 6.64 23.80 -8.36
C ARG A 86 6.69 22.47 -9.12
N GLU A 87 5.69 21.61 -8.95
CA GLU A 87 5.58 20.35 -9.69
C GLU A 87 5.49 20.59 -11.20
N ARG A 88 4.70 21.59 -11.63
CA ARG A 88 4.62 22.02 -13.04
C ARG A 88 5.99 22.43 -13.58
N GLN A 89 6.71 23.29 -12.86
CA GLN A 89 8.05 23.76 -13.25
C GLN A 89 9.05 22.60 -13.36
N ASN A 90 9.01 21.66 -12.40
CA ASN A 90 9.84 20.46 -12.42
C ASN A 90 9.53 19.56 -13.61
N LEU A 91 8.25 19.34 -13.92
CA LEU A 91 7.82 18.58 -15.09
C LEU A 91 8.25 19.25 -16.40
N GLU A 92 8.13 20.57 -16.50
CA GLU A 92 8.58 21.30 -17.68
C GLU A 92 10.10 21.20 -17.89
N ALA A 93 10.88 21.26 -16.82
CA ALA A 93 12.32 21.05 -16.89
C ALA A 93 12.66 19.63 -17.36
N ALA A 94 11.96 18.61 -16.84
CA ALA A 94 12.11 17.23 -17.28
C ALA A 94 11.71 17.04 -18.76
N ILE A 95 10.59 17.63 -19.20
CA ILE A 95 10.15 17.59 -20.60
C ILE A 95 11.21 18.23 -21.51
N ARG A 96 11.73 19.42 -21.14
CA ARG A 96 12.80 20.07 -21.89
C ARG A 96 14.05 19.20 -21.97
N PHE A 97 14.48 18.62 -20.85
CA PHE A 97 15.64 17.74 -20.80
C PHE A 97 15.47 16.51 -21.70
N CYS A 98 14.34 15.80 -21.58
CA CYS A 98 13.98 14.69 -22.47
C CYS A 98 13.98 15.13 -23.94
N GLY A 99 13.45 16.32 -24.24
CA GLY A 99 13.47 16.89 -25.58
C GLY A 99 14.87 17.02 -26.17
N THR A 100 15.89 17.32 -25.37
CA THR A 100 17.30 17.36 -25.83
C THR A 100 17.88 16.00 -26.17
N LEU A 101 17.20 14.92 -25.77
CA LEU A 101 17.63 13.54 -26.01
C LEU A 101 16.87 12.87 -27.16
N THR A 102 15.71 13.40 -27.57
CA THR A 102 14.83 12.76 -28.56
C THR A 102 15.49 12.51 -29.91
N ASP A 103 16.37 13.40 -30.36
CA ASP A 103 17.04 13.29 -31.68
C ASP A 103 18.33 12.47 -31.64
N ARG A 104 18.74 11.98 -30.47
CA ARG A 104 19.95 11.15 -30.32
C ARG A 104 19.70 9.76 -30.88
N ARG A 105 20.63 9.27 -31.71
CA ARG A 105 20.56 7.96 -32.38
C ARG A 105 21.51 6.91 -31.80
N GLU A 106 22.33 7.30 -30.82
CA GLU A 106 23.29 6.41 -30.16
C GLU A 106 22.58 5.30 -29.36
N ARG A 107 23.26 4.16 -29.18
CA ARG A 107 22.74 3.08 -28.33
C ARG A 107 22.89 3.46 -26.87
N LEU A 108 22.05 2.89 -26.00
CA LEU A 108 22.14 3.13 -24.55
C LEU A 108 23.54 2.81 -23.97
N GLU A 109 24.21 1.81 -24.53
CA GLU A 109 25.57 1.38 -24.14
C GLU A 109 26.65 2.44 -24.44
N GLU A 110 26.37 3.33 -25.40
CA GLU A 110 27.28 4.38 -25.87
C GLU A 110 26.92 5.75 -25.26
N LEU A 111 25.76 5.84 -24.60
CA LEU A 111 25.27 7.08 -24.01
C LEU A 111 26.19 7.54 -22.89
N ASP A 112 26.71 8.76 -23.00
CA ASP A 112 27.45 9.42 -21.93
C ASP A 112 26.52 9.83 -20.78
N ALA A 113 26.19 8.85 -19.94
CA ALA A 113 25.31 9.02 -18.81
C ALA A 113 25.90 9.98 -17.77
N GLN A 114 27.22 10.03 -17.61
CA GLN A 114 27.86 10.87 -16.60
C GLN A 114 27.66 12.36 -16.94
N SER A 115 27.95 12.76 -18.17
CA SER A 115 27.72 14.15 -18.62
C SER A 115 26.26 14.58 -18.51
N LEU A 116 25.33 13.66 -18.82
CA LEU A 116 23.90 13.92 -18.67
C LEU A 116 23.47 14.06 -17.20
N LEU A 117 23.99 13.21 -16.32
CA LEU A 117 23.74 13.29 -14.87
C LEU A 117 24.34 14.56 -14.26
N ASP A 118 25.53 14.98 -14.67
CA ASP A 118 26.16 16.22 -14.22
C ASP A 118 25.31 17.43 -14.64
N ARG A 119 24.78 17.42 -15.86
CA ARG A 119 23.83 18.44 -16.34
C ARG A 119 22.52 18.43 -15.54
N MET A 120 22.00 17.26 -15.19
CA MET A 120 20.82 17.16 -14.33
C MET A 120 21.11 17.73 -12.93
N ALA A 121 22.26 17.40 -12.34
CA ALA A 121 22.68 17.92 -11.04
C ALA A 121 22.81 19.45 -11.05
N GLN A 122 23.31 20.05 -12.13
CA GLN A 122 23.33 21.50 -12.29
C GLN A 122 21.90 22.09 -12.29
N MET A 123 20.98 21.51 -13.06
CA MET A 123 19.57 21.94 -13.07
C MET A 123 18.91 21.80 -11.69
N GLU A 124 19.31 20.81 -10.89
CA GLU A 124 18.83 20.65 -9.51
C GLU A 124 19.36 21.73 -8.57
N GLN A 125 20.62 22.15 -8.73
CA GLN A 125 21.19 23.29 -7.99
C GLN A 125 20.48 24.61 -8.33
N GLU A 126 19.96 24.74 -9.56
CA GLU A 126 19.15 25.87 -10.01
C GLU A 126 17.70 25.84 -9.50
N GLY A 127 17.31 24.79 -8.75
CA GLY A 127 16.01 24.68 -8.08
C GLY A 127 15.01 23.72 -8.74
N THR A 128 15.43 22.99 -9.78
CA THR A 128 14.62 21.89 -10.33
C THR A 128 14.71 20.67 -9.42
N THR A 129 13.72 19.78 -9.45
CA THR A 129 13.87 18.44 -8.88
C THR A 129 13.39 17.41 -9.88
N PHE A 130 14.24 16.43 -10.21
CA PHE A 130 13.84 15.33 -11.07
C PHE A 130 13.14 14.23 -10.27
N MET A 131 12.17 13.58 -10.89
CA MET A 131 11.33 12.60 -10.21
C MET A 131 12.11 11.32 -9.89
N ASN A 132 12.27 11.01 -8.60
CA ASN A 132 12.91 9.76 -8.19
C ASN A 132 11.95 8.57 -8.33
N LYS A 133 12.16 7.73 -9.35
CA LYS A 133 11.37 6.52 -9.61
C LYS A 133 11.76 5.31 -8.75
N GLN A 134 12.88 5.33 -8.03
CA GLN A 134 13.37 4.17 -7.25
C GLN A 134 12.39 3.71 -6.16
N LYS A 135 11.64 4.66 -5.55
CA LYS A 135 10.65 4.35 -4.51
C LYS A 135 9.49 3.49 -5.04
N GLN A 136 9.18 3.61 -6.33
CA GLN A 136 8.08 2.88 -6.96
C GLN A 136 8.50 1.45 -7.36
N ASP A 137 9.72 1.29 -7.89
CA ASP A 137 10.22 0.00 -8.37
C ASP A 137 10.62 -0.97 -7.24
N THR A 138 11.20 -0.44 -6.17
CA THR A 138 11.59 -1.24 -4.98
C THR A 138 10.39 -1.80 -4.24
N ARG A 139 9.23 -1.13 -4.34
CA ARG A 139 7.95 -1.58 -3.77
C ARG A 139 7.60 -2.95 -4.31
N ARG A 140 7.61 -3.12 -5.64
CA ARG A 140 7.17 -4.34 -6.33
C ARG A 140 8.09 -5.55 -6.10
N ARG A 141 9.40 -5.34 -6.00
CA ARG A 141 10.38 -6.42 -5.80
C ARG A 141 10.44 -6.95 -4.37
N ARG A 142 10.15 -6.13 -3.35
CA ARG A 142 10.14 -6.58 -1.95
C ARG A 142 9.00 -7.55 -1.61
N PHE A 143 8.06 -7.75 -2.54
CA PHE A 143 6.89 -8.62 -2.39
C PHE A 143 7.16 -10.08 -2.75
N VAL A 144 8.01 -10.33 -3.74
CA VAL A 144 8.18 -11.69 -4.30
C VAL A 144 8.94 -12.59 -3.33
N ALA A 145 10.01 -12.08 -2.70
CA ALA A 145 10.86 -12.86 -1.81
C ALA A 145 10.13 -13.49 -0.60
N PRO A 146 9.39 -12.74 0.25
CA PRO A 146 8.72 -13.33 1.40
C PRO A 146 7.60 -14.31 1.01
N ILE A 147 6.92 -14.08 -0.12
CA ILE A 147 5.86 -14.98 -0.62
C ILE A 147 6.47 -16.30 -1.07
N VAL A 148 7.56 -16.25 -1.84
CA VAL A 148 8.25 -17.46 -2.30
C VAL A 148 8.77 -18.27 -1.12
N VAL A 149 9.42 -17.63 -0.13
CA VAL A 149 9.91 -18.30 1.08
C VAL A 149 8.78 -18.97 1.85
N ALA A 150 7.64 -18.30 2.01
CA ALA A 150 6.49 -18.86 2.70
C ALA A 150 5.85 -20.05 1.97
N ILE A 151 5.74 -19.99 0.64
CA ILE A 151 5.23 -21.10 -0.18
C ILE A 151 6.18 -22.29 -0.08
N VAL A 152 7.48 -22.07 -0.26
CA VAL A 152 8.50 -23.14 -0.16
C VAL A 152 8.46 -23.79 1.22
N MET A 153 8.42 -23.00 2.29
CA MET A 153 8.35 -23.52 3.66
C MET A 153 7.06 -24.31 3.92
N SER A 154 5.92 -23.83 3.39
CA SER A 154 4.63 -24.51 3.55
C SER A 154 4.61 -25.85 2.81
N VAL A 155 5.14 -25.90 1.59
CA VAL A 155 5.27 -27.14 0.81
C VAL A 155 6.21 -28.13 1.50
N LEU A 156 7.35 -27.65 2.02
CA LEU A 156 8.30 -28.47 2.76
C LEU A 156 7.66 -29.10 4.00
N MET A 157 6.97 -28.31 4.82
CA MET A 157 6.30 -28.80 6.03
C MET A 157 5.16 -29.78 5.71
N ALA A 158 4.38 -29.52 4.66
CA ALA A 158 3.33 -30.45 4.20
C ALA A 158 3.93 -31.78 3.72
N GLY A 159 5.05 -31.73 2.98
CA GLY A 159 5.78 -32.92 2.57
C GLY A 159 6.35 -33.71 3.75
N LEU A 160 6.83 -33.04 4.81
CA LEU A 160 7.27 -33.66 6.06
C LEU A 160 6.14 -34.39 6.78
N ILE A 161 4.98 -33.75 6.91
CA ILE A 161 3.78 -34.36 7.49
C ILE A 161 3.37 -35.60 6.68
N TRP A 162 3.32 -35.48 5.35
CA TRP A 162 3.03 -36.61 4.47
C TRP A 162 4.00 -37.75 4.71
N LEU A 163 5.31 -37.47 4.70
CA LEU A 163 6.36 -38.47 4.84
C LEU A 163 6.26 -39.21 6.18
N PHE A 164 5.98 -38.50 7.28
CA PHE A 164 5.76 -39.15 8.58
C PHE A 164 4.54 -40.07 8.56
N LEU A 165 3.39 -39.60 8.05
CA LEU A 165 2.17 -40.41 7.98
C LEU A 165 2.37 -41.65 7.11
N TRP A 166 3.01 -41.48 5.96
CA TRP A 166 3.30 -42.58 5.04
C TRP A 166 4.29 -43.60 5.64
N ALA A 167 5.35 -43.14 6.31
CA ALA A 167 6.34 -44.04 6.92
C ALA A 167 5.72 -44.97 7.99
N PHE A 168 4.81 -44.44 8.81
CA PHE A 168 4.14 -45.22 9.86
C PHE A 168 2.96 -46.05 9.34
N GLU A 169 2.43 -45.75 8.16
CA GLU A 169 1.46 -46.60 7.48
C GLU A 169 2.12 -47.84 6.86
N VAL A 170 3.36 -47.70 6.38
CA VAL A 170 4.15 -48.81 5.80
C VAL A 170 4.70 -49.76 6.88
N ASP A 171 5.12 -49.24 8.04
CA ASP A 171 5.55 -50.05 9.19
C ASP A 171 4.81 -49.66 10.48
N PRO A 172 3.61 -50.21 10.71
CA PRO A 172 2.81 -49.89 11.88
C PRO A 172 3.41 -50.45 13.18
N ALA A 173 4.30 -51.44 13.11
CA ALA A 173 4.96 -52.00 14.30
C ALA A 173 6.06 -51.08 14.85
N GLY A 174 6.66 -50.24 14.00
CA GLY A 174 7.62 -49.20 14.36
C GLY A 174 6.99 -47.85 14.75
N ALA A 175 5.65 -47.75 14.75
CA ALA A 175 4.96 -46.51 15.01
C ALA A 175 5.12 -46.07 16.49
N PRO A 176 5.51 -44.81 16.74
CA PRO A 176 5.62 -44.30 18.09
C PRO A 176 4.22 -44.19 18.74
N PRO A 177 4.14 -44.12 20.07
CA PRO A 177 2.86 -43.96 20.76
C PRO A 177 2.13 -42.71 20.25
N LEU A 178 0.79 -42.80 20.16
CA LEU A 178 -0.09 -41.74 19.65
C LEU A 178 0.27 -40.30 20.06
N PRO A 179 0.62 -39.99 21.32
CA PRO A 179 1.03 -38.62 21.70
C PRO A 179 2.28 -38.11 20.97
N VAL A 180 3.24 -39.00 20.67
CA VAL A 180 4.47 -38.64 19.95
C VAL A 180 4.19 -38.46 18.46
N LEU A 181 3.31 -39.29 17.88
CA LEU A 181 2.84 -39.12 16.51
C LEU A 181 2.11 -37.77 16.33
N ALA A 182 1.25 -37.41 17.29
CA ALA A 182 0.57 -36.13 17.30
C ALA A 182 1.56 -34.96 17.32
N LEU A 183 2.69 -35.08 18.03
CA LEU A 183 3.73 -34.07 18.07
C LEU A 183 4.43 -33.89 16.70
N PHE A 184 4.72 -34.98 15.99
CA PHE A 184 5.34 -34.93 14.66
C PHE A 184 4.47 -34.24 13.61
N VAL A 185 3.15 -34.26 13.78
CA VAL A 185 2.21 -33.51 12.91
C VAL A 185 2.03 -32.08 13.41
N ALA A 186 1.90 -31.91 14.74
CA ALA A 186 1.60 -30.61 15.35
C ALA A 186 2.72 -29.58 15.15
N ILE A 187 3.99 -29.99 15.25
CA ILE A 187 5.12 -29.05 15.10
C ILE A 187 5.19 -28.46 13.68
N PRO A 188 5.24 -29.25 12.59
CA PRO A 188 5.21 -28.70 11.24
C PRO A 188 3.92 -27.92 10.93
N ALA A 189 2.76 -28.38 11.42
CA ALA A 189 1.51 -27.66 11.25
C ALA A 189 1.53 -26.27 11.92
N ALA A 190 2.08 -26.16 13.13
CA ALA A 190 2.26 -24.89 13.82
C ALA A 190 3.19 -23.94 13.05
N VAL A 191 4.25 -24.47 12.43
CA VAL A 191 5.16 -23.68 11.59
C VAL A 191 4.42 -23.16 10.35
N VAL A 192 3.62 -23.98 9.66
CA VAL A 192 2.80 -23.54 8.52
C VAL A 192 1.85 -22.42 8.95
N VAL A 193 1.14 -22.59 10.07
CA VAL A 193 0.22 -21.57 10.59
C VAL A 193 0.97 -20.27 10.91
N GLY A 194 2.13 -20.36 11.57
CA GLY A 194 2.96 -19.19 11.88
C GLY A 194 3.43 -18.45 10.63
N VAL A 195 3.86 -19.18 9.60
CA VAL A 195 4.28 -18.61 8.30
C VAL A 195 3.11 -17.94 7.59
N VAL A 196 1.92 -18.57 7.59
CA VAL A 196 0.70 -17.98 7.02
C VAL A 196 0.31 -16.71 7.77
N ILE A 197 0.34 -16.69 9.10
CA ILE A 197 0.06 -15.50 9.91
C ILE A 197 1.07 -14.40 9.59
N ALA A 198 2.36 -14.71 9.55
CA ALA A 198 3.41 -13.75 9.23
C ALA A 198 3.24 -13.17 7.83
N LEU A 199 2.88 -14.01 6.85
CA LEU A 199 2.60 -13.58 5.48
C LEU A 199 1.35 -12.71 5.42
N VAL A 200 0.27 -13.06 6.12
CA VAL A 200 -0.95 -12.25 6.22
C VAL A 200 -0.66 -10.90 6.89
N GLN A 201 0.14 -10.87 7.95
CA GLN A 201 0.57 -9.63 8.60
C GLN A 201 1.38 -8.76 7.65
N ARG A 202 2.36 -9.34 6.94
CA ARG A 202 3.14 -8.66 5.91
C ARG A 202 2.24 -8.10 4.81
N VAL A 203 1.30 -8.91 4.29
CA VAL A 203 0.35 -8.48 3.26
C VAL A 203 -0.54 -7.35 3.77
N ARG A 204 -1.03 -7.39 5.01
CA ARG A 204 -1.83 -6.30 5.60
C ARG A 204 -1.03 -5.02 5.82
N GLU A 205 0.22 -5.12 6.25
CA GLU A 205 1.12 -3.97 6.40
C GLU A 205 1.42 -3.33 5.03
N ILE A 206 1.49 -4.16 3.98
CA ILE A 206 1.64 -3.72 2.59
C ILE A 206 0.36 -3.08 2.07
N GLU A 207 -0.82 -3.64 2.35
CA GLU A 207 -2.11 -3.05 1.99
C GLU A 207 -2.27 -1.65 2.60
N ARG A 208 -1.77 -1.42 3.82
CA ARG A 208 -1.71 -0.08 4.43
C ARG A 208 -0.79 0.88 3.68
N GLY A 209 0.30 0.38 3.09
CA GLY A 209 1.13 1.16 2.18
C GLY A 209 0.46 1.40 0.82
N GLU A 210 -0.30 0.45 0.30
CA GLU A 210 -1.10 0.60 -0.92
C GLU A 210 -2.28 1.57 -0.72
N GLU A 211 -2.79 1.74 0.51
CA GLU A 211 -3.78 2.76 0.87
C GLU A 211 -3.26 4.20 0.69
N ASP A 212 -1.95 4.43 0.88
CA ASP A 212 -1.32 5.73 0.52
C ASP A 212 -1.27 5.95 -1.00
N ASP A 213 -1.18 4.87 -1.79
CA ASP A 213 -1.20 4.87 -3.26
C ASP A 213 -2.60 4.72 -3.85
N ALA A 214 -3.66 4.61 -3.03
CA ALA A 214 -5.06 4.66 -3.46
C ALA A 214 -5.49 6.08 -3.92
N ARG A 215 -4.57 6.79 -4.59
CA ARG A 215 -4.80 7.58 -5.80
C ARG A 215 -5.55 6.73 -6.84
N ASN A 216 -6.82 6.47 -6.56
CA ASN A 216 -7.90 6.40 -7.53
C ASN A 216 -9.21 6.48 -6.73
N TYR A 217 -9.38 7.63 -6.07
CA TYR A 217 -10.62 8.16 -5.46
C TYR A 217 -11.13 7.53 -4.16
#